data_AF-A0A8T1H401-F1
#
_entry.id   AF-A0A8T1H401-F1
#
_cell.length_a   1.000
_cell.length_b   1.000
_cell.length_c   1.000
_cell.angle_alpha   90.00
_cell.angle_beta   90.00
_cell.angle_gamma   90.00
#
_symmetry.space_group_name_H-M   'P 1'
#
loop_
_entity.id
_entity.type
_entity.pdbx_description
1 polymer ?
#
loop_
_entity_poly.entity_id
_entity_poly.type
_entity_poly.pdbx_seq_one_letter_code
_entity_poly.pdbx_strand_id
1 'polypeptide(L)'
;MRGHLMASAKIVLSPVFESVVVKVINGGVLSSVESTAVKRFEVPSGSGKRKARAEDYATQILRAGPSKSAKQDGVATYSSLLKQLPPTSNACERLFSQYKLVLTPQRTSMLPANFELVMFLRANRSMWDVTTLASVGCESEL
;
A
#
# COMPACT_ATOMS: atom_id res chain seq x y z
N MET A 1 25.98 -6.25 -2.98
CA MET A 1 24.50 -6.19 -3.16
C MET A 1 23.75 -5.38 -2.09
N ARG A 2 24.25 -5.21 -0.85
CA ARG A 2 23.46 -4.54 0.23
C ARG A 2 22.98 -3.12 -0.08
N GLY A 3 23.73 -2.33 -0.86
CA GLY A 3 23.36 -0.95 -1.18
C GLY A 3 22.32 -0.77 -2.29
N HIS A 4 22.02 -1.81 -3.06
CA HIS A 4 21.10 -1.70 -4.21
C HIS A 4 19.63 -1.64 -3.78
N LEU A 5 19.28 -2.19 -2.61
CA LEU A 5 17.91 -2.23 -2.10
C LEU A 5 17.66 -1.22 -0.97
N MET A 6 18.61 -0.32 -0.71
CA MET A 6 18.43 0.72 0.30
C MET A 6 17.46 1.79 -0.21
N ALA A 7 16.78 2.49 0.70
CA ALA A 7 15.88 3.60 0.35
C ALA A 7 16.57 4.75 -0.42
N SER A 8 17.90 4.83 -0.34
CA SER A 8 18.75 5.79 -1.06
C SER A 8 19.41 5.20 -2.32
N ALA A 9 19.01 4.00 -2.75
CA ALA A 9 19.60 3.37 -3.91
C ALA A 9 19.24 4.09 -5.21
N LYS A 10 20.14 4.04 -6.21
CA LYS A 10 19.95 4.71 -7.52
C LYS A 10 18.71 4.26 -8.30
N ILE A 11 18.16 3.10 -7.93
CA ILE A 11 16.95 2.50 -8.51
C ILE A 11 15.67 3.24 -8.07
N VAL A 12 15.75 3.99 -6.97
CA VAL A 12 14.63 4.73 -6.40
C VAL A 12 14.47 6.01 -7.19
N LEU A 13 13.44 6.05 -8.03
CA LEU A 13 13.24 7.14 -8.99
C LEU A 13 12.82 8.44 -8.31
N SER A 14 12.05 8.34 -7.22
CA SER A 14 11.61 9.48 -6.42
C SER A 14 11.65 9.13 -4.92
N PRO A 15 12.81 9.33 -4.26
CA PRO A 15 13.00 8.96 -2.87
C PRO A 15 12.01 9.65 -1.92
N VAL A 16 11.68 10.91 -2.20
CA VAL A 16 10.71 11.70 -1.41
C VAL A 16 9.31 11.13 -1.58
N PHE A 17 8.88 10.82 -2.81
CA PHE A 17 7.55 10.26 -3.02
C PHE A 17 7.40 8.88 -2.38
N GLU A 18 8.40 8.00 -2.54
CA GLU A 18 8.38 6.68 -1.93
C GLU A 18 8.38 6.75 -0.40
N SER A 19 9.12 7.68 0.21
CA SER A 19 9.07 7.89 1.66
C SER A 19 7.69 8.36 2.14
N VAL A 20 7.04 9.24 1.37
CA VAL A 20 5.67 9.70 1.68
C VAL A 20 4.69 8.55 1.64
N VAL A 21 4.71 7.73 0.58
CA VAL A 21 3.79 6.58 0.43
C VAL A 21 3.90 5.65 1.64
N VAL A 22 5.13 5.32 2.05
CA VAL A 22 5.39 4.49 3.23
C VAL A 22 4.85 5.15 4.51
N LYS A 23 5.08 6.46 4.68
CA LYS A 23 4.55 7.21 5.83
C LYS A 23 3.03 7.23 5.86
N VAL A 24 2.36 7.45 4.72
CA VAL A 24 0.90 7.46 4.65
C VAL A 24 0.30 6.09 4.94
N ILE A 25 0.93 5.00 4.46
CA ILE A 25 0.51 3.63 4.78
C ILE A 25 0.63 3.34 6.28
N ASN A 26 1.74 3.77 6.90
CA ASN A 26 2.02 3.54 8.31
C ASN A 26 1.33 4.56 9.25
N GLY A 27 0.60 5.55 8.72
CA GLY A 27 -0.05 6.60 9.52
C GLY A 27 0.93 7.62 10.14
N GLY A 28 2.10 7.82 9.53
CA GLY A 28 3.12 8.78 9.96
C GLY A 28 2.84 10.22 9.56
N VAL A 29 3.55 11.16 10.19
CA VAL A 29 3.46 12.60 9.92
C VAL A 29 4.32 12.97 8.71
N LEU A 30 3.77 13.81 7.81
CA LEU A 30 4.45 14.28 6.61
C LEU A 30 5.13 15.63 6.83
N SER A 31 6.33 15.78 6.26
CA SER A 31 7.02 17.07 6.12
C SER A 31 6.36 17.94 5.04
N SER A 32 6.60 19.26 5.04
CA SER A 32 6.10 20.19 4.01
C SER A 32 6.50 19.78 2.58
N VAL A 33 7.74 19.30 2.41
CA VAL A 33 8.25 18.81 1.12
C VAL A 33 7.52 17.55 0.68
N GLU A 34 7.22 16.67 1.64
CA GLU A 34 6.49 15.42 1.42
C GLU A 34 5.03 15.69 1.03
N SER A 35 4.34 16.57 1.77
CA SER A 35 2.97 16.97 1.46
C SER A 35 2.84 17.60 0.07
N THR A 36 3.87 18.34 -0.37
CA THR A 36 3.92 18.91 -1.72
C THR A 36 4.03 17.82 -2.79
N ALA A 37 4.85 16.78 -2.54
CA ALA A 37 5.05 15.67 -3.47
C ALA A 37 3.78 14.83 -3.72
N VAL A 38 2.90 14.72 -2.72
CA VAL A 38 1.64 13.96 -2.83
C VAL A 38 0.39 14.83 -2.96
N LYS A 39 0.54 16.13 -3.20
CA LYS A 39 -0.58 17.08 -3.34
C LYS A 39 -1.64 16.64 -4.36
N ARG A 40 -1.23 15.94 -5.43
CA ARG A 40 -2.16 15.39 -6.44
C ARG A 40 -3.09 14.30 -5.91
N PHE A 41 -2.74 13.67 -4.80
CA PHE A 41 -3.51 12.61 -4.15
C PHE A 41 -4.30 13.11 -2.95
N GLU A 42 -4.23 14.41 -2.64
CA GLU A 42 -5.04 15.03 -1.60
C GLU A 42 -6.50 15.02 -2.05
N VAL A 43 -7.35 14.35 -1.28
CA VAL A 43 -8.78 14.42 -1.48
C VAL A 43 -9.24 15.72 -0.86
N PRO A 44 -10.05 16.55 -1.54
CA PRO A 44 -10.67 17.70 -0.91
C PRO A 44 -11.45 17.17 0.30
N SER A 45 -10.95 17.46 1.50
CA SER A 45 -11.76 17.29 2.70
C SER A 45 -12.98 18.16 2.46
N GLY A 46 -14.16 17.56 2.47
CA GLY A 46 -15.43 18.24 2.35
C GLY A 46 -15.71 19.14 3.56
N SER A 47 -14.83 20.09 3.86
CA SER A 47 -15.10 21.24 4.70
C SER A 47 -15.85 22.29 3.89
N GLY A 48 -16.92 21.86 3.22
CA GLY A 48 -17.99 22.78 2.91
C GLY A 48 -18.38 23.40 4.25
N LYS A 49 -18.10 24.70 4.41
CA LYS A 49 -18.68 25.53 5.48
C LYS A 49 -20.19 25.49 5.26
N ARG A 50 -20.85 24.38 5.65
CA ARG A 50 -22.28 24.41 5.92
C ARG A 50 -22.40 25.41 7.04
N LYS A 51 -22.93 26.58 6.69
CA LYS A 51 -23.30 27.66 7.62
C LYS A 51 -23.89 26.97 8.85
N ALA A 52 -23.16 27.01 9.96
CA ALA A 52 -23.56 26.33 11.17
C ALA A 52 -24.95 26.83 11.51
N ARG A 53 -25.95 25.98 11.35
CA ARG A 53 -27.28 26.23 11.90
C ARG A 53 -27.07 26.27 13.41
N ALA A 54 -27.65 27.27 14.08
CA ALA A 54 -27.55 27.42 15.54
C ALA A 54 -27.72 26.03 16.19
N GLU A 55 -26.67 25.57 16.87
CA GLU A 55 -26.60 24.23 17.42
C GLU A 55 -27.58 24.14 18.60
N ASP A 56 -28.41 23.09 18.62
CA ASP A 56 -29.37 22.85 19.70
C ASP A 56 -28.64 22.44 20.99
N TYR A 57 -29.16 22.80 22.15
CA TYR A 57 -28.52 22.59 23.46
C TYR A 57 -28.11 21.13 23.68
N ALA A 58 -28.94 20.18 23.24
CA ALA A 58 -28.64 18.74 23.30
C ALA A 58 -27.36 18.36 22.51
N THR A 59 -27.13 19.00 21.36
CA THR A 59 -25.94 18.75 20.53
C THR A 59 -24.66 19.29 21.15
N GLN A 60 -24.77 20.37 21.94
CA GLN A 60 -23.65 20.97 22.66
C GLN A 60 -23.15 20.05 23.78
N ILE A 61 -24.08 19.44 24.54
CA ILE A 61 -23.74 18.49 25.61
C ILE A 61 -23.06 17.24 25.04
N LEU A 62 -23.57 16.68 23.93
CA LEU A 62 -22.99 15.48 23.32
C LEU A 62 -21.56 15.70 22.79
N ARG A 63 -21.24 16.92 22.34
CA ARG A 63 -19.88 17.29 21.90
C ARG A 63 -18.94 17.67 23.04
N ALA A 64 -19.48 18.20 24.15
CA ALA A 64 -18.71 18.55 25.35
C ALA A 64 -18.39 17.33 26.23
N GLY A 65 -19.07 16.20 26.03
CA GLY A 65 -18.69 14.93 26.63
C GLY A 65 -17.28 14.50 26.22
N PRO A 66 -16.64 13.55 26.94
CA PRO A 66 -15.27 13.11 26.69
C PRO A 66 -15.21 12.27 25.41
N SER A 67 -15.45 12.91 24.26
CA SER A 67 -15.26 12.30 22.97
C SER A 67 -13.75 12.13 22.76
N LYS A 68 -13.31 10.87 22.84
CA LYS A 68 -11.98 10.44 22.39
C LYS A 68 -11.83 10.52 20.87
N SER A 69 -12.62 11.36 20.21
CA SER A 69 -12.40 11.73 18.84
C SER A 69 -11.64 13.04 18.90
N ALA A 70 -10.34 12.91 19.15
CA ALA A 70 -9.40 13.88 18.62
C ALA A 70 -9.75 14.02 17.14
N LYS A 71 -10.50 15.08 16.83
CA LYS A 71 -10.64 15.57 15.48
C LYS A 71 -9.22 15.66 14.95
N GLN A 72 -8.87 14.78 14.03
CA GLN A 72 -7.76 15.00 13.12
C GLN A 72 -8.14 16.15 12.17
N ASP A 73 -8.56 17.28 12.74
CA ASP A 73 -8.79 18.54 12.05
C ASP A 73 -7.40 19.04 11.68
N GLY A 74 -6.89 18.57 10.54
CA GLY A 74 -5.61 19.04 9.99
C GLY A 74 -4.76 17.99 9.29
N VAL A 75 -5.06 16.69 9.40
CA VAL A 75 -4.34 15.68 8.60
C VAL A 75 -5.01 15.61 7.23
N ALA A 76 -4.31 16.09 6.21
CA ALA A 76 -4.73 15.97 4.82
C ALA A 76 -5.18 14.52 4.54
N THR A 77 -6.42 14.36 4.08
CA THR A 77 -6.96 13.05 3.75
C THR A 77 -6.46 12.68 2.36
N TYR A 78 -5.50 11.77 2.31
CA TYR A 78 -5.00 11.25 1.04
C TYR A 78 -5.91 10.16 0.49
N SER A 79 -6.03 10.11 -0.84
CA SER A 79 -6.82 9.12 -1.55
C SER A 79 -6.41 7.69 -1.17
N SER A 80 -7.37 6.77 -1.17
CA SER A 80 -7.11 5.33 -0.98
C SER A 80 -6.10 4.80 -2.00
N LEU A 81 -6.07 5.38 -3.20
CA LEU A 81 -5.10 5.11 -4.26
C LEU A 81 -3.65 5.23 -3.76
N LEU A 82 -3.34 6.23 -2.94
CA LEU A 82 -1.97 6.42 -2.43
C LEU A 82 -1.56 5.28 -1.48
N LYS A 83 -2.51 4.68 -0.75
CA LYS A 83 -2.26 3.51 0.09
C LYS A 83 -2.13 2.22 -0.71
N GLN A 84 -2.70 2.20 -1.92
CA GLN A 84 -2.65 1.05 -2.82
C GLN A 84 -1.43 1.04 -3.73
N LEU A 85 -0.80 2.20 -3.95
CA LEU A 85 0.44 2.30 -4.70
C LEU A 85 1.57 1.64 -3.88
N PRO A 86 2.13 0.51 -4.33
CA PRO A 86 3.34 0.00 -3.72
C PRO A 86 4.47 1.01 -3.99
N PRO A 87 5.49 1.14 -3.11
CA PRO A 87 6.77 1.71 -3.52
C PRO A 87 7.33 0.82 -4.65
N THR A 88 7.15 1.27 -5.89
CA THR A 88 7.16 0.41 -7.08
C THR A 88 8.54 -0.15 -7.42
N SER A 89 9.61 0.55 -7.07
CA SER A 89 10.97 0.14 -7.40
C SER A 89 11.40 -1.12 -6.64
N ASN A 90 11.15 -1.18 -5.33
CA ASN A 90 11.61 -2.29 -4.49
C ASN A 90 10.81 -3.58 -4.71
N ALA A 91 9.52 -3.49 -5.10
CA ALA A 91 8.68 -4.67 -5.28
C ALA A 91 9.18 -5.56 -6.45
N CYS A 92 9.46 -4.95 -7.60
CA CYS A 92 9.98 -5.66 -8.77
C CYS A 92 11.36 -6.25 -8.50
N GLU A 93 12.27 -5.50 -7.87
CA GLU A 93 13.61 -6.00 -7.58
C GLU A 93 13.64 -7.11 -6.53
N ARG A 94 12.78 -7.05 -5.51
CA ARG A 94 12.59 -8.17 -4.58
C ARG A 94 12.05 -9.39 -5.31
N LEU A 95 11.12 -9.21 -6.23
CA LEU A 95 10.60 -10.30 -7.06
C LEU A 95 11.72 -10.93 -7.90
N PHE A 96 12.52 -10.14 -8.63
CA PHE A 96 13.63 -10.65 -9.44
C PHE A 96 14.78 -11.25 -8.59
N SER A 97 15.02 -10.71 -7.40
CA SER A 97 15.98 -11.29 -6.45
C SER A 97 15.52 -12.67 -5.97
N GLN A 98 14.21 -12.82 -5.70
CA GLN A 98 13.62 -14.12 -5.36
C GLN A 98 13.63 -15.08 -6.56
N TYR A 99 13.38 -14.57 -7.77
CA TYR A 99 13.44 -15.31 -9.02
C TYR A 99 14.80 -16.00 -9.19
N LYS A 100 15.89 -15.28 -8.90
CA LYS A 100 17.25 -15.81 -8.94
C LYS A 100 17.49 -16.95 -7.94
N LEU A 101 16.79 -16.96 -6.80
CA LEU A 101 16.85 -18.08 -5.84
C LEU A 101 16.04 -19.29 -6.30
N VAL A 102 14.98 -19.09 -7.08
CA VAL A 102 14.15 -20.17 -7.63
C VAL A 102 14.82 -20.81 -8.86
N LEU A 103 15.48 -20.02 -9.71
CA LEU A 103 16.32 -20.50 -10.81
C LEU A 103 17.70 -20.96 -10.34
N THR A 104 17.74 -22.12 -9.70
CA THR A 104 18.99 -22.82 -9.41
C THR A 104 19.47 -23.61 -10.64
N PRO A 105 20.78 -23.89 -10.80
CA PRO A 105 21.31 -24.74 -11.87
C PRO A 105 20.61 -26.10 -12.01
N GLN A 106 20.15 -26.66 -10.88
CA GLN A 106 19.42 -27.93 -10.79
C GLN A 106 17.99 -27.85 -11.33
N ARG A 107 17.45 -26.64 -11.54
CA ARG A 107 16.08 -26.39 -12.01
C ARG A 107 16.07 -25.72 -13.40
N THR A 108 17.19 -25.78 -14.11
CA THR A 108 17.35 -25.24 -15.47
C THR A 108 16.47 -25.96 -16.50
N SER A 109 16.08 -27.20 -16.24
CA SER A 109 15.13 -27.97 -17.08
C SER A 109 13.66 -27.59 -16.86
N MET A 110 13.35 -26.68 -15.94
CA MET A 110 11.98 -26.23 -15.71
C MET A 110 11.52 -25.35 -16.87
N LEU A 111 10.37 -25.68 -17.46
CA LEU A 111 9.77 -24.87 -18.52
C LEU A 111 9.47 -23.44 -18.00
N PRO A 112 9.65 -22.41 -18.83
CA PRO A 112 9.34 -21.03 -18.46
C PRO A 112 7.92 -20.85 -17.90
N ALA A 113 6.92 -21.50 -18.50
CA ALA A 113 5.53 -21.45 -18.05
C ALA A 113 5.35 -21.97 -16.60
N ASN A 114 6.03 -23.06 -16.25
CA ASN A 114 5.97 -23.63 -14.90
C ASN A 114 6.68 -22.73 -13.90
N PHE A 115 7.80 -22.14 -14.31
CA PHE A 115 8.51 -21.17 -13.50
C PHE A 115 7.61 -19.95 -13.19
N GLU A 116 6.96 -19.39 -14.22
CA GLU A 116 6.09 -18.21 -14.09
C GLU A 116 4.93 -18.49 -13.13
N LEU A 117 4.30 -19.66 -13.25
CA LEU A 117 3.24 -20.11 -12.36
C LEU A 117 3.71 -20.18 -10.90
N VAL A 118 4.87 -20.79 -10.64
CA VAL A 118 5.43 -20.92 -9.28
C VAL A 118 5.72 -19.53 -8.69
N MET A 119 6.27 -18.60 -9.48
CA MET A 119 6.51 -17.23 -9.00
C MET A 119 5.23 -16.45 -8.78
N PHE A 120 4.24 -16.59 -9.65
CA PHE A 120 2.94 -15.95 -9.50
C PHE A 120 2.27 -16.40 -8.20
N LEU A 121 2.24 -17.71 -7.96
CA LEU A 121 1.71 -18.27 -6.71
C LEU A 121 2.53 -17.79 -5.51
N ARG A 122 3.86 -17.83 -5.58
CA ARG A 122 4.72 -17.37 -4.46
C ARG A 122 4.51 -15.90 -4.12
N ALA A 123 4.40 -15.02 -5.12
CA ALA A 123 4.20 -13.59 -4.93
C ALA A 123 2.84 -13.27 -4.30
N ASN A 124 1.81 -14.04 -4.66
CA ASN A 124 0.44 -13.84 -4.19
C ASN A 124 0.05 -14.80 -3.05
N ARG A 125 1.00 -15.28 -2.25
CA ARG A 125 0.78 -16.32 -1.22
C ARG A 125 -0.33 -16.02 -0.21
N SER A 126 -0.66 -14.75 0.02
CA SER A 126 -1.77 -14.32 0.89
C SER A 126 -3.14 -14.41 0.24
N MET A 127 -3.20 -14.53 -1.08
CA MET A 127 -4.44 -14.54 -1.87
C MET A 127 -4.94 -15.96 -2.18
N TRP A 128 -4.16 -16.99 -1.84
CA TRP A 128 -4.54 -18.37 -2.04
C TRP A 128 -4.04 -19.25 -0.90
N ASP A 129 -4.80 -20.29 -0.62
CA ASP A 129 -4.43 -21.37 0.28
C ASP A 129 -4.69 -22.73 -0.38
N VAL A 130 -4.45 -23.81 0.38
CA VAL A 130 -4.65 -25.17 -0.11
C VAL A 130 -6.13 -25.44 -0.43
N THR A 131 -7.06 -24.80 0.29
CA THR A 131 -8.51 -24.97 0.05
C THR A 131 -8.95 -24.33 -1.25
N THR A 132 -8.41 -23.15 -1.56
CA THR A 132 -8.64 -22.40 -2.81
C THR A 132 -8.09 -23.14 -4.02
N LEU A 133 -6.94 -23.82 -3.85
CA LEU A 133 -6.33 -24.60 -4.93
C LEU A 133 -7.08 -25.92 -5.15
N ALA A 134 -7.55 -26.55 -4.06
CA ALA A 134 -8.32 -27.80 -4.13
C ALA A 134 -9.68 -27.61 -4.81
N SER A 135 -10.36 -26.47 -4.62
CA SER A 135 -11.63 -26.21 -5.29
C SER A 135 -11.49 -26.08 -6.80
N VAL A 136 -10.40 -25.46 -7.29
CA VAL A 136 -10.15 -25.30 -8.74
C VAL A 136 -9.82 -26.64 -9.41
N GLY A 137 -9.13 -27.54 -8.72
CA GLY A 137 -8.83 -28.88 -9.26
C GLY A 137 -10.05 -29.80 -9.36
N CYS A 138 -11.08 -29.54 -8.57
CA CYS A 138 -12.31 -30.34 -8.55
C CYS A 138 -13.28 -29.95 -9.68
N GLU A 139 -13.21 -28.70 -10.18
CA GLU A 139 -14.04 -28.23 -11.30
C GLU A 139 -13.60 -28.77 -12.67
N SER A 140 -12.41 -29.37 -12.77
CA SER A 140 -11.88 -29.96 -14.01
C SER A 140 -12.28 -31.42 -14.26
N GLU A 141 -13.14 -32.02 -13.42
CA GLU A 141 -13.63 -33.41 -13.56
C GLU A 141 -15.14 -33.53 -13.89
N LEU A 142 -15.78 -32.46 -14.37
CA LEU A 142 -17.14 -32.45 -14.95
C LEU A 142 -17.11 -32.04 -16.42
#